data_AF-A0A372YNS1-F1
#
_entry.id   AF-A0A372YNS1-F1
#
_cell.length_a   1.000
_cell.length_b   1.000
_cell.length_c   1.000
_cell.angle_alpha   90.00
_cell.angle_beta   90.00
_cell.angle_gamma   90.00
#
_symmetry.space_group_name_H-M   'P 1'
#
loop_
_entity.id
_entity.type
_entity.pdbx_description
1 polymer ?
#
loop_
_entity_poly.entity_id
_entity_poly.type
_entity_poly.pdbx_seq_one_letter_code
_entity_poly.pdbx_strand_id
1 'polypeptide(L)'
;MRDIQTLCESTKLFWKQTSGKPLSFPPYDETERKHNEAKLQEQLSLMTEDVQEIKALLPAFLDISWMSKQDQQQFETCTQKFIEDAKAFDENLHAEEVFQALRNMWIIWMLEVAFQKPIQYHQAMFGYSMLYPYSDNVLDDTLMDKEEKKAFNHWFMRRLHHHTEAFAHPYANKMHQLVEKIEHQYAPSNYQDVYQSLYLIQEGQQQSLRQQQTIPEKDVLEISIWKGGTSVLADGYLIDGHLSDVQQEFCMLFGFTLQVADDLQDVVEDDQHHHHTLATICNKAERKALLEKLWVFLEKVVFTHIQDEQVCHFIIKNCREMMLLSVLQTATYFPTSFVEEIKAAMPLSYECIKELKNKVLMKIKEKQLERG
;
A
#
# COMPACT_ATOMS: atom_id res chain seq x y z
N MET A 1 7.92 0.26 22.34
CA MET A 1 7.98 1.11 21.12
C MET A 1 8.73 2.40 21.41
N ARG A 2 9.53 2.91 20.47
CA ARG A 2 10.13 4.25 20.56
C ARG A 2 9.06 5.32 20.52
N ASP A 3 9.37 6.48 21.09
CA ASP A 3 8.49 7.64 21.01
C ASP A 3 8.21 8.03 19.54
N ILE A 4 6.92 8.10 19.19
CA ILE A 4 6.48 8.34 17.80
C ILE A 4 6.87 9.74 17.31
N GLN A 5 6.87 10.75 18.19
CA GLN A 5 7.28 12.11 17.81
C GLN A 5 8.75 12.13 17.40
N THR A 6 9.61 11.42 18.14
CA THR A 6 11.03 11.25 17.82
C THR A 6 11.22 10.57 16.47
N LEU A 7 10.45 9.53 16.16
CA LEU A 7 10.50 8.87 14.85
C LEU A 7 10.05 9.81 13.72
N CYS A 8 8.95 10.54 13.91
CA CYS A 8 8.46 11.53 12.95
C CYS A 8 9.50 12.63 12.67
N GLU A 9 10.12 13.21 13.70
CA GLU A 9 11.16 14.23 13.53
C GLU A 9 12.40 13.67 12.82
N SER A 10 12.78 12.41 13.11
CA SER A 10 13.88 11.74 12.42
C SER A 10 13.58 11.55 10.93
N THR A 11 12.37 11.12 10.59
CA THR A 11 11.91 10.99 9.20
C THR A 11 11.89 12.35 8.48
N LYS A 12 11.38 13.42 9.13
CA LYS A 12 11.41 14.78 8.58
C LYS A 12 12.83 15.23 8.28
N LEU A 13 13.77 14.99 9.20
CA LEU A 13 15.16 15.36 9.02
C LEU A 13 15.81 14.60 7.86
N PHE A 14 15.58 13.29 7.78
CA PHE A 14 16.08 12.45 6.68
C PHE A 14 15.53 12.89 5.32
N TRP A 15 14.23 13.21 5.25
CA TRP A 15 13.59 13.75 4.04
C TRP A 15 14.18 15.11 3.65
N LYS A 16 14.41 16.00 4.62
CA LYS A 16 15.00 17.33 4.38
C LYS A 16 16.45 17.23 3.87
N GLN A 17 17.22 16.28 4.38
CA GLN A 17 18.61 16.04 3.96
C GLN A 17 18.73 15.30 2.62
N THR A 18 17.63 14.75 2.12
CA THR A 18 17.61 14.10 0.81
C THR A 18 17.37 15.11 -0.29
N SER A 19 18.34 15.25 -1.20
CA SER A 19 18.17 15.99 -2.43
C SER A 19 17.70 15.06 -3.54
N GLY A 20 16.73 15.51 -4.34
CA GLY A 20 16.36 14.81 -5.57
C GLY A 20 17.45 14.90 -6.62
N LYS A 21 17.38 13.98 -7.58
CA LYS A 21 18.29 13.93 -8.73
C LYS A 21 17.45 13.80 -10.00
N PRO A 22 17.77 14.55 -11.07
CA PRO A 22 17.11 14.37 -12.36
C PRO A 22 17.16 12.90 -12.77
N LEU A 23 15.98 12.34 -13.05
CA LEU A 23 15.87 10.99 -13.58
C LEU A 23 16.01 11.02 -15.09
N SER A 24 16.64 9.98 -15.63
CA SER A 24 16.65 9.73 -17.06
C SER A 24 16.46 8.25 -17.32
N PHE A 25 15.60 7.96 -18.30
CA PHE A 25 15.22 6.61 -18.66
C PHE A 25 15.55 6.35 -20.13
N PRO A 26 16.62 5.59 -20.43
CA PRO A 26 16.95 5.26 -21.81
C PRO A 26 15.81 4.44 -22.45
N PRO A 27 15.58 4.59 -23.77
CA PRO A 27 14.53 3.84 -24.44
C PRO A 27 14.80 2.34 -24.37
N TYR A 28 13.74 1.56 -24.13
CA TYR A 28 13.78 0.11 -24.11
C TYR A 28 13.91 -0.43 -25.55
N ASP A 29 14.53 -1.61 -25.69
CA ASP A 29 14.68 -2.23 -27.01
C ASP A 29 13.32 -2.64 -27.60
N GLU A 30 13.02 -2.16 -28.80
CA GLU A 30 11.72 -2.36 -29.45
C GLU A 30 11.49 -3.82 -29.86
N THR A 31 12.56 -4.58 -30.12
CA THR A 31 12.47 -6.00 -30.47
C THR A 31 12.11 -6.82 -29.22
N GLU A 32 12.77 -6.53 -28.10
CA GLU A 32 12.47 -7.14 -26.81
C GLU A 32 11.05 -6.78 -26.33
N ARG A 33 10.63 -5.52 -26.48
CA ARG A 33 9.26 -5.09 -26.12
C ARG A 33 8.21 -5.94 -26.82
N LYS A 34 8.31 -6.10 -28.15
CA LYS A 34 7.37 -6.91 -28.94
C LYS A 34 7.38 -8.38 -28.51
N HIS A 35 8.54 -8.91 -28.15
CA HIS A 35 8.64 -10.27 -27.62
C HIS A 35 7.92 -10.41 -26.27
N ASN A 36 8.12 -9.46 -25.35
CA ASN A 36 7.45 -9.45 -24.04
C ASN A 36 5.93 -9.36 -24.19
N GLU A 37 5.44 -8.49 -25.06
CA GLU A 37 4.00 -8.33 -25.31
C GLU A 37 3.37 -9.60 -25.89
N ALA A 38 4.02 -10.27 -26.84
CA ALA A 38 3.53 -11.53 -27.42
C ALA A 38 3.43 -12.64 -26.37
N LYS A 39 4.46 -12.78 -25.53
CA LYS A 39 4.49 -13.76 -24.43
C LYS A 39 3.36 -13.50 -23.42
N LEU A 40 3.11 -12.24 -23.10
CA LEU A 40 2.06 -11.85 -22.16
C LEU A 40 0.66 -12.15 -22.71
N GLN A 41 0.42 -11.86 -23.99
CA GLN A 41 -0.85 -12.20 -24.65
C GLN A 41 -1.13 -13.70 -24.65
N GLU A 42 -0.11 -14.53 -24.87
CA GLU A 42 -0.21 -15.99 -24.77
C GLU A 42 -0.62 -16.42 -23.35
N GLN A 43 0.01 -15.87 -22.31
CA GLN A 43 -0.33 -16.15 -20.91
C GLN A 43 -1.77 -15.76 -20.56
N LEU A 44 -2.23 -14.58 -21.00
CA LEU A 44 -3.60 -14.12 -20.77
C LEU A 44 -4.66 -15.01 -21.46
N SER A 45 -4.33 -15.58 -22.61
CA SER A 45 -5.25 -16.42 -23.40
C SER A 45 -5.58 -17.76 -22.74
N LEU A 46 -4.72 -18.21 -21.81
CA LEU A 46 -4.87 -19.47 -21.08
C LEU A 46 -5.58 -19.31 -19.73
N MET A 47 -6.02 -18.08 -19.39
CA MET A 47 -6.63 -17.79 -18.09
C MET A 47 -8.07 -18.31 -18.00
N THR A 48 -8.33 -19.17 -17.01
CA THR A 48 -9.66 -19.63 -16.62
C THR A 48 -10.07 -19.02 -15.27
N GLU A 49 -11.23 -18.39 -15.28
CA GLU A 49 -11.83 -17.51 -14.27
C GLU A 49 -12.07 -18.11 -12.86
N ASP A 50 -11.10 -17.99 -11.95
CA ASP A 50 -11.23 -17.84 -10.48
C ASP A 50 -9.84 -17.97 -9.86
N VAL A 51 -9.49 -17.13 -8.86
CA VAL A 51 -8.27 -17.19 -7.99
C VAL A 51 -6.91 -17.16 -8.73
N GLN A 52 -6.73 -18.03 -9.72
CA GLN A 52 -5.71 -18.02 -10.76
C GLN A 52 -5.57 -16.66 -11.44
N GLU A 53 -6.61 -15.83 -11.46
CA GLU A 53 -6.53 -14.46 -11.99
C GLU A 53 -5.61 -13.57 -11.14
N ILE A 54 -5.74 -13.62 -9.81
CA ILE A 54 -4.84 -12.86 -8.91
C ILE A 54 -3.42 -13.44 -8.96
N LYS A 55 -3.29 -14.77 -9.05
CA LYS A 55 -1.98 -15.43 -9.23
C LYS A 55 -1.29 -15.05 -10.55
N ALA A 56 -2.04 -14.98 -11.65
CA ALA A 56 -1.53 -14.56 -12.95
C ALA A 56 -1.15 -13.07 -12.99
N LEU A 57 -1.76 -12.27 -12.11
CA LEU A 57 -1.50 -10.85 -11.97
C LEU A 57 -0.38 -10.52 -11.00
N LEU A 58 -0.05 -11.42 -10.08
CA LEU A 58 1.00 -11.25 -9.10
C LEU A 58 2.31 -10.75 -9.73
N PRO A 59 2.82 -11.33 -10.84
CA PRO A 59 4.06 -10.86 -11.47
C PRO A 59 3.94 -9.47 -12.14
N ALA A 60 2.72 -9.00 -12.43
CA ALA A 60 2.49 -7.67 -12.97
C ALA A 60 2.47 -6.58 -11.88
N PHE A 61 2.29 -6.97 -10.61
CA PHE A 61 2.20 -6.06 -9.47
C PHE A 61 3.37 -6.20 -8.49
N LEU A 62 3.99 -7.38 -8.41
CA LEU A 62 5.11 -7.67 -7.54
C LEU A 62 6.02 -8.74 -8.17
N ASP A 63 7.21 -8.32 -8.61
CA ASP A 63 8.24 -9.23 -9.12
C ASP A 63 8.94 -9.97 -7.97
N ILE A 64 8.47 -11.19 -7.71
CA ILE A 64 9.05 -12.13 -6.74
C ILE A 64 10.10 -13.08 -7.34
N SER A 65 10.50 -12.90 -8.61
CA SER A 65 11.35 -13.87 -9.33
C SER A 65 12.74 -14.07 -8.73
N TRP A 66 13.24 -13.09 -7.97
CA TRP A 66 14.52 -13.11 -7.28
C TRP A 66 14.47 -13.95 -5.98
N MET A 67 13.29 -14.12 -5.38
CA MET A 67 13.14 -14.88 -4.13
C MET A 67 13.57 -16.34 -4.36
N SER A 68 13.96 -17.04 -3.29
CA SER A 68 14.18 -18.48 -3.38
C SER A 68 12.92 -19.17 -3.90
N LYS A 69 13.06 -20.33 -4.57
CA LYS A 69 11.88 -21.07 -5.04
C LYS A 69 10.91 -21.45 -3.91
N GLN A 70 11.46 -21.67 -2.71
CA GLN A 70 10.70 -21.93 -1.50
C GLN A 70 9.89 -20.69 -1.09
N ASP A 71 10.52 -19.51 -1.06
CA ASP A 71 9.84 -18.27 -0.68
C ASP A 71 8.80 -17.85 -1.71
N GLN A 72 9.06 -18.05 -3.01
CA GLN A 72 8.06 -17.84 -4.07
C GLN A 72 6.83 -18.72 -3.82
N GLN A 73 7.04 -20.02 -3.55
CA GLN A 73 5.95 -20.95 -3.27
C GLN A 73 5.19 -20.57 -1.99
N GLN A 74 5.91 -20.13 -0.95
CA GLN A 74 5.30 -19.71 0.30
C GLN A 74 4.47 -18.43 0.12
N PHE A 75 4.99 -17.44 -0.61
CA PHE A 75 4.29 -16.21 -0.95
C PHE A 75 2.99 -16.49 -1.72
N GLU A 76 3.05 -17.35 -2.74
CA GLU A 76 1.86 -17.79 -3.49
C GLU A 76 0.84 -18.51 -2.59
N THR A 77 1.32 -19.38 -1.70
CA THR A 77 0.47 -20.14 -0.77
C THR A 77 -0.23 -19.22 0.23
N CYS A 78 0.50 -18.26 0.81
CA CYS A 78 -0.06 -17.28 1.73
C CYS A 78 -1.04 -16.34 1.04
N THR A 79 -0.74 -15.89 -0.19
CA THR A 79 -1.66 -15.09 -1.01
C THR A 79 -2.97 -15.84 -1.26
N GLN A 80 -2.86 -17.10 -1.66
CA GLN A 80 -4.01 -17.97 -1.89
C GLN A 80 -4.89 -18.07 -0.65
N LYS A 81 -4.25 -18.39 0.49
CA LYS A 81 -4.95 -18.58 1.75
C LYS A 81 -5.63 -17.31 2.24
N PHE A 82 -5.01 -16.14 2.06
CA PHE A 82 -5.62 -14.86 2.40
C PHE A 82 -6.93 -14.62 1.62
N ILE A 83 -6.92 -14.87 0.30
CA ILE A 83 -8.09 -14.68 -0.56
C ILE A 83 -9.22 -15.62 -0.15
N GLU A 84 -8.90 -16.89 0.13
CA GLU A 84 -9.86 -17.88 0.61
C GLU A 84 -10.47 -17.46 1.96
N ASP A 85 -9.63 -17.06 2.92
CA ASP A 85 -10.08 -16.61 4.24
C ASP A 85 -10.94 -15.33 4.11
N ALA A 86 -10.61 -14.40 3.19
CA ALA A 86 -11.39 -13.18 2.95
C ALA A 86 -12.77 -13.49 2.40
N LYS A 87 -12.86 -14.38 1.41
CA LYS A 87 -14.15 -14.83 0.85
C LYS A 87 -14.98 -15.65 1.83
N ALA A 88 -14.34 -16.45 2.67
CA ALA A 88 -15.03 -17.18 3.73
C ALA A 88 -15.54 -16.25 4.85
N PHE A 89 -14.83 -15.16 5.12
CA PHE A 89 -15.22 -14.16 6.11
C PHE A 89 -16.43 -13.32 5.66
N ASP A 90 -16.43 -12.90 4.39
CA ASP A 90 -17.52 -12.12 3.82
C ASP A 90 -17.67 -12.38 2.31
N GLU A 91 -18.67 -13.18 1.96
CA GLU A 91 -18.92 -13.58 0.57
C GLU A 91 -19.30 -12.40 -0.34
N ASN A 92 -19.76 -11.28 0.24
CA ASN A 92 -20.19 -10.10 -0.48
C ASN A 92 -19.05 -9.14 -0.84
N LEU A 93 -17.82 -9.39 -0.37
CA LEU A 93 -16.67 -8.55 -0.70
C LEU A 93 -16.42 -8.51 -2.21
N HIS A 94 -16.29 -7.32 -2.76
CA HIS A 94 -15.83 -7.13 -4.13
C HIS A 94 -14.35 -7.47 -4.26
N ALA A 95 -13.90 -7.83 -5.47
CA ALA A 95 -12.51 -8.18 -5.71
C ALA A 95 -11.55 -7.02 -5.41
N GLU A 96 -11.99 -5.77 -5.65
CA GLU A 96 -11.24 -4.56 -5.36
C GLU A 96 -10.96 -4.41 -3.85
N GLU A 97 -11.94 -4.74 -3.00
CA GLU A 97 -11.81 -4.71 -1.54
C GLU A 97 -10.87 -5.81 -1.02
N VAL A 98 -10.97 -7.03 -1.58
CA VAL A 98 -10.03 -8.12 -1.25
C VAL A 98 -8.61 -7.73 -1.68
N PHE A 99 -8.45 -7.12 -2.85
CA PHE A 99 -7.16 -6.68 -3.36
C PHE A 99 -6.58 -5.53 -2.53
N GLN A 100 -7.42 -4.57 -2.09
CA GLN A 100 -7.04 -3.49 -1.18
C GLN A 100 -6.42 -4.07 0.10
N ALA A 101 -7.08 -5.04 0.72
CA ALA A 101 -6.57 -5.72 1.91
C ALA A 101 -5.31 -6.57 1.63
N LEU A 102 -5.25 -7.23 0.47
CA LEU A 102 -4.10 -8.03 0.06
C LEU A 102 -2.83 -7.19 -0.15
N ARG A 103 -2.94 -5.94 -0.62
CA ARG A 103 -1.77 -5.04 -0.75
C ARG A 103 -1.06 -4.86 0.58
N ASN A 104 -1.80 -4.76 1.69
CA ASN A 104 -1.22 -4.64 3.03
C ASN A 104 -0.42 -5.90 3.42
N MET A 105 -0.93 -7.09 3.08
CA MET A 105 -0.22 -8.35 3.30
C MET A 105 1.12 -8.41 2.55
N TRP A 106 1.19 -7.86 1.33
CA TRP A 106 2.45 -7.82 0.58
C TRP A 106 3.51 -6.95 1.26
N ILE A 107 3.10 -5.86 1.92
CA ILE A 107 4.01 -5.05 2.72
C ILE A 107 4.51 -5.87 3.91
N ILE A 108 3.64 -6.57 4.63
CA ILE A 108 4.03 -7.45 5.75
C ILE A 108 5.05 -8.51 5.28
N TRP A 109 4.79 -9.23 4.19
CA TRP A 109 5.71 -10.26 3.69
C TRP A 109 7.04 -9.67 3.18
N MET A 110 7.01 -8.47 2.61
CA MET A 110 8.22 -7.75 2.25
C MET A 110 9.02 -7.34 3.48
N LEU A 111 8.37 -6.90 4.56
CA LEU A 111 9.01 -6.62 5.84
C LEU A 111 9.61 -7.89 6.47
N GLU A 112 8.91 -9.02 6.40
CA GLU A 112 9.46 -10.30 6.87
C GLU A 112 10.78 -10.62 6.15
N VAL A 113 10.78 -10.54 4.83
CA VAL A 113 11.97 -10.73 4.01
C VAL A 113 13.07 -9.70 4.33
N ALA A 114 12.71 -8.42 4.44
CA ALA A 114 13.63 -7.33 4.81
C ALA A 114 14.28 -7.56 6.18
N PHE A 115 13.54 -8.15 7.11
CA PHE A 115 13.99 -8.45 8.47
C PHE A 115 14.56 -9.87 8.61
N GLN A 116 14.82 -10.56 7.50
CA GLN A 116 15.39 -11.92 7.47
C GLN A 116 14.54 -12.94 8.25
N LYS A 117 13.21 -12.77 8.19
CA LYS A 117 12.22 -13.65 8.77
C LYS A 117 11.56 -14.50 7.67
N PRO A 118 11.12 -15.72 7.99
CA PRO A 118 10.38 -16.54 7.03
C PRO A 118 9.04 -15.89 6.70
N ILE A 119 8.56 -16.08 5.46
CA ILE A 119 7.24 -15.61 5.06
C ILE A 119 6.16 -16.41 5.80
N GLN A 120 5.35 -15.74 6.62
CA GLN A 120 4.31 -16.38 7.42
C GLN A 120 2.93 -15.74 7.19
N TYR A 121 1.91 -16.46 7.62
CA TYR A 121 0.54 -16.00 7.58
C TYR A 121 -0.20 -16.46 8.82
N HIS A 122 -0.79 -15.52 9.55
CA HIS A 122 -1.60 -15.81 10.73
C HIS A 122 -2.79 -14.86 10.85
N GLN A 123 -3.72 -15.21 11.75
CA GLN A 123 -5.03 -14.56 11.83
C GLN A 123 -4.97 -13.08 12.24
N ALA A 124 -3.96 -12.63 12.98
CA ALA A 124 -3.81 -11.19 13.24
C ALA A 124 -3.43 -10.37 12.00
N MET A 125 -2.54 -10.86 11.13
CA MET A 125 -2.22 -10.20 9.85
C MET A 125 -3.48 -10.10 8.97
N PHE A 126 -4.25 -11.20 8.92
CA PHE A 126 -5.56 -11.22 8.26
C PHE A 126 -6.53 -10.21 8.88
N GLY A 127 -6.68 -10.27 10.22
CA GLY A 127 -7.56 -9.41 11.00
C GLY A 127 -7.31 -7.94 10.72
N TYR A 128 -6.05 -7.52 10.80
CA TYR A 128 -5.65 -6.14 10.52
C TYR A 128 -5.86 -5.74 9.06
N SER A 129 -5.34 -6.53 8.11
CA SER A 129 -5.43 -6.19 6.68
C SER A 129 -6.88 -6.10 6.20
N MET A 130 -7.77 -6.96 6.73
CA MET A 130 -9.20 -6.94 6.42
C MET A 130 -9.97 -5.80 7.10
N LEU A 131 -9.37 -5.01 7.99
CA LEU A 131 -10.05 -3.81 8.52
C LEU A 131 -10.24 -2.75 7.43
N TYR A 132 -9.29 -2.62 6.48
CA TYR A 132 -9.28 -1.58 5.44
C TYR A 132 -10.60 -1.49 4.65
N PRO A 133 -11.16 -2.59 4.08
CA PRO A 133 -12.46 -2.53 3.41
C PRO A 133 -13.63 -2.01 4.26
N TYR A 134 -13.55 -2.18 5.59
CA TYR A 134 -14.62 -1.81 6.51
C TYR A 134 -14.36 -0.49 7.25
N SER A 135 -13.11 -0.01 7.29
CA SER A 135 -12.73 1.28 7.87
C SER A 135 -12.54 2.34 6.80
N ASP A 136 -11.63 2.13 5.87
CA ASP A 136 -11.13 3.17 4.97
C ASP A 136 -12.23 3.56 3.98
N ASN A 137 -12.96 2.59 3.44
CA ASN A 137 -14.11 2.85 2.58
C ASN A 137 -15.20 3.69 3.27
N VAL A 138 -15.35 3.59 4.60
CA VAL A 138 -16.25 4.44 5.39
C VAL A 138 -15.69 5.86 5.53
N LEU A 139 -14.37 6.00 5.70
CA LEU A 139 -13.69 7.30 5.79
C LEU A 139 -13.75 8.04 4.45
N ASP A 140 -13.61 7.32 3.35
CA ASP A 140 -13.52 7.84 2.00
C ASP A 140 -14.91 8.10 1.38
N ASP A 141 -15.99 7.52 1.93
CA ASP A 141 -17.35 7.71 1.42
C ASP A 141 -17.81 9.18 1.51
N THR A 142 -17.72 9.92 0.40
CA THR A 142 -18.09 11.34 0.34
C THR A 142 -19.58 11.62 0.56
N LEU A 143 -20.44 10.58 0.54
CA LEU A 143 -21.89 10.70 0.73
C LEU A 143 -22.31 10.50 2.20
N MET A 144 -21.47 9.88 3.03
CA MET A 144 -21.76 9.68 4.45
C MET A 144 -21.69 11.00 5.24
N ASP A 145 -22.60 11.17 6.19
CA ASP A 145 -22.63 12.37 7.03
C ASP A 145 -21.37 12.50 7.92
N LYS A 146 -20.94 13.74 8.15
CA LYS A 146 -19.72 14.02 8.92
C LYS A 146 -19.83 13.57 10.38
N GLU A 147 -21.00 13.68 11.01
CA GLU A 147 -21.19 13.24 12.38
C GLU A 147 -21.27 11.72 12.47
N GLU A 148 -21.85 11.05 11.46
CA GLU A 148 -21.81 9.59 11.35
C GLU A 148 -20.38 9.05 11.22
N LYS A 149 -19.55 9.65 10.35
CA LYS A 149 -18.12 9.31 10.23
C LYS A 149 -17.36 9.51 11.54
N LYS A 150 -17.60 10.63 12.24
CA LYS A 150 -16.97 10.89 13.54
C LYS A 150 -17.39 9.86 14.60
N ALA A 151 -18.67 9.51 14.65
CA ALA A 151 -19.19 8.50 15.57
C ALA A 151 -18.57 7.12 15.29
N PHE A 152 -18.48 6.72 14.02
CA PHE A 152 -17.82 5.49 13.60
C PHE A 152 -16.35 5.45 14.01
N ASN A 153 -15.59 6.52 13.72
CA ASN A 153 -14.18 6.63 14.10
C ASN A 153 -13.97 6.57 15.61
N HIS A 154 -14.81 7.28 16.36
CA HIS A 154 -14.74 7.29 17.82
C HIS A 154 -15.00 5.89 18.39
N TRP A 155 -16.02 5.21 17.89
CA TRP A 155 -16.31 3.84 18.28
C TRP A 155 -15.17 2.89 17.90
N PHE A 156 -14.65 2.96 16.68
CA PHE A 156 -13.59 2.06 16.23
C PHE A 156 -12.30 2.24 17.05
N MET A 157 -11.93 3.49 17.35
CA MET A 157 -10.81 3.79 18.26
C MET A 157 -11.03 3.15 19.64
N ARG A 158 -12.24 3.28 20.22
CA ARG A 158 -12.58 2.61 21.48
C ARG A 158 -12.51 1.09 21.36
N ARG A 159 -12.95 0.51 20.23
CA ARG A 159 -12.87 -0.94 20.00
C ARG A 159 -11.42 -1.42 19.98
N LEU A 160 -10.51 -0.68 19.35
CA LEU A 160 -9.07 -0.99 19.41
C LEU A 160 -8.56 -0.90 20.86
N HIS A 161 -9.06 0.03 21.67
CA HIS A 161 -8.80 0.11 23.13
C HIS A 161 -9.54 -0.95 23.96
N HIS A 162 -9.90 -2.08 23.35
CA HIS A 162 -10.54 -3.24 23.98
C HIS A 162 -11.96 -2.96 24.54
N HIS A 163 -12.59 -1.83 24.19
CA HIS A 163 -13.98 -1.61 24.55
C HIS A 163 -14.91 -2.39 23.61
N THR A 164 -15.88 -3.11 24.16
CA THR A 164 -16.78 -4.00 23.41
C THR A 164 -18.20 -3.46 23.31
N GLU A 165 -18.33 -2.12 23.26
CA GLU A 165 -19.63 -1.46 23.20
C GLU A 165 -20.29 -1.71 21.84
N ALA A 166 -21.60 -1.98 21.87
CA ALA A 166 -22.37 -2.14 20.65
C ALA A 166 -22.47 -0.82 19.88
N PHE A 167 -22.35 -0.89 18.56
CA PHE A 167 -22.50 0.25 17.66
C PHE A 167 -23.40 -0.14 16.49
N ALA A 168 -24.41 0.68 16.23
CA ALA A 168 -25.41 0.41 15.21
C ALA A 168 -24.86 0.77 13.82
N HIS A 169 -23.98 -0.09 13.30
CA HIS A 169 -23.41 0.05 11.95
C HIS A 169 -23.29 -1.33 11.28
N PRO A 170 -23.56 -1.46 9.97
CA PRO A 170 -23.52 -2.75 9.27
C PRO A 170 -22.19 -3.50 9.42
N TYR A 171 -21.08 -2.76 9.53
CA TYR A 171 -19.73 -3.34 9.65
C TYR A 171 -19.26 -3.58 11.08
N ALA A 172 -19.99 -3.11 12.10
CA ALA A 172 -19.49 -3.12 13.49
C ALA A 172 -19.14 -4.54 13.97
N ASN A 173 -20.01 -5.52 13.69
CA ASN A 173 -19.76 -6.91 14.07
C ASN A 173 -18.58 -7.53 13.32
N LYS A 174 -18.40 -7.21 12.04
CA LYS A 174 -17.28 -7.70 11.23
C LYS A 174 -15.95 -7.16 11.77
N MET A 175 -15.87 -5.85 11.97
CA MET A 175 -14.68 -5.21 12.55
C MET A 175 -14.38 -5.73 13.95
N HIS A 176 -15.41 -5.98 14.77
CA HIS A 176 -15.23 -6.58 16.09
C HIS A 176 -14.51 -7.94 16.00
N GLN A 177 -14.97 -8.83 15.12
CA GLN A 177 -14.36 -10.15 14.89
C GLN A 177 -12.93 -10.04 14.34
N LEU A 178 -12.65 -9.06 13.49
CA LEU A 178 -11.31 -8.81 12.96
C LEU A 178 -10.33 -8.37 14.07
N VAL A 179 -10.76 -7.48 14.98
CA VAL A 179 -9.94 -7.09 16.13
C VAL A 179 -9.76 -8.26 17.12
N GLU A 180 -10.78 -9.11 17.31
CA GLU A 180 -10.65 -10.33 18.14
C GLU A 180 -9.57 -11.27 17.59
N LYS A 181 -9.43 -11.40 16.26
CA LYS A 181 -8.34 -12.20 15.65
C LYS A 181 -6.96 -11.67 16.04
N ILE A 182 -6.80 -10.36 16.18
CA ILE A 182 -5.56 -9.73 16.65
C ILE A 182 -5.36 -10.05 18.13
N GLU A 183 -6.39 -9.88 18.96
CA GLU A 183 -6.39 -10.18 20.41
C GLU A 183 -6.13 -11.65 20.75
N HIS A 184 -6.56 -12.58 19.90
CA HIS A 184 -6.26 -13.99 20.05
C HIS A 184 -4.80 -14.33 19.75
N GLN A 185 -4.17 -13.66 18.78
CA GLN A 185 -2.75 -13.86 18.46
C GLN A 185 -1.84 -13.17 19.48
N TYR A 186 -2.21 -11.95 19.87
CA TYR A 186 -1.39 -11.06 20.67
C TYR A 186 -2.15 -10.66 21.93
N ALA A 187 -1.93 -11.37 23.05
CA ALA A 187 -2.57 -11.00 24.31
C ALA A 187 -2.20 -9.55 24.73
N PRO A 188 -3.17 -8.66 25.01
CA PRO A 188 -2.91 -7.24 25.31
C PRO A 188 -1.94 -6.99 26.47
N SER A 189 -1.90 -7.86 27.47
CA SER A 189 -0.98 -7.75 28.60
C SER A 189 0.49 -7.97 28.22
N ASN A 190 0.75 -8.68 27.12
CA ASN A 190 2.10 -9.11 26.72
C ASN A 190 2.61 -8.37 25.47
N TYR A 191 1.70 -7.82 24.66
CA TYR A 191 2.01 -7.23 23.36
C TYR A 191 1.48 -5.80 23.23
N GLN A 192 1.78 -4.96 24.24
CA GLN A 192 1.29 -3.58 24.31
C GLN A 192 1.69 -2.75 23.08
N ASP A 193 2.87 -3.00 22.51
CA ASP A 193 3.37 -2.27 21.35
C ASP A 193 2.57 -2.57 20.07
N VAL A 194 2.01 -3.77 19.92
CA VAL A 194 1.09 -4.11 18.81
C VAL A 194 -0.12 -3.18 18.88
N TYR A 195 -0.77 -3.09 20.03
CA TYR A 195 -1.95 -2.24 20.20
C TYR A 195 -1.63 -0.76 20.09
N GLN A 196 -0.50 -0.34 20.66
CA GLN A 196 -0.03 1.03 20.49
C GLN A 196 0.14 1.38 19.01
N SER A 197 0.64 0.46 18.19
CA SER A 197 0.82 0.70 16.75
C SER A 197 -0.52 0.87 16.03
N LEU A 198 -1.51 0.05 16.40
CA LEU A 198 -2.88 0.13 15.86
C LEU A 198 -3.57 1.45 16.25
N TYR A 199 -3.31 1.95 17.47
CA TYR A 199 -3.81 3.27 17.89
C TYR A 199 -3.17 4.39 17.07
N LEU A 200 -1.86 4.34 16.88
CA LEU A 200 -1.13 5.38 16.16
C LEU A 200 -1.54 5.50 14.69
N ILE A 201 -1.78 4.38 13.99
CA ILE A 201 -2.31 4.42 12.62
C ILE A 201 -3.75 4.92 12.59
N GLN A 202 -4.61 4.53 13.54
CA GLN A 202 -5.96 5.07 13.61
C GLN A 202 -5.96 6.58 13.88
N GLU A 203 -5.07 7.08 14.74
CA GLU A 203 -4.86 8.52 14.94
C GLU A 203 -4.37 9.19 13.66
N GLY A 204 -3.42 8.56 12.94
CA GLY A 204 -2.92 9.03 11.65
C GLY A 204 -4.03 9.17 10.60
N GLN A 205 -4.91 8.18 10.51
CA GLN A 205 -6.09 8.22 9.63
C GLN A 205 -7.02 9.38 10.02
N GLN A 206 -7.32 9.56 11.30
CA GLN A 206 -8.12 10.71 11.77
C GLN A 206 -7.47 12.05 11.46
N GLN A 207 -6.15 12.19 11.58
CA GLN A 207 -5.45 13.41 11.21
C GLN A 207 -5.51 13.68 9.71
N SER A 208 -5.49 12.65 8.86
CA SER A 208 -5.59 12.81 7.40
C SER A 208 -6.92 13.40 6.93
N LEU A 209 -7.99 13.30 7.72
CA LEU A 209 -9.25 14.01 7.43
C LEU A 209 -9.08 15.54 7.35
N ARG A 210 -8.03 16.10 7.98
CA ARG A 210 -7.67 17.52 7.85
C ARG A 210 -7.21 17.88 6.44
N GLN A 211 -6.70 16.92 5.67
CA GLN A 211 -6.29 17.11 4.27
C GLN A 211 -7.50 17.29 3.34
N GLN A 212 -8.73 17.03 3.78
CA GLN A 212 -9.95 17.37 3.04
C GLN A 212 -10.26 18.89 3.05
N GLN A 213 -9.37 19.68 3.66
CA GLN A 213 -9.43 21.13 3.73
C GLN A 213 -8.06 21.70 3.36
N THR A 214 -8.01 22.98 3.01
CA THR A 214 -6.75 23.66 2.78
C THR A 214 -5.97 23.81 4.08
N ILE A 215 -4.80 23.18 4.12
CA ILE A 215 -3.86 23.20 5.25
C ILE A 215 -2.46 23.62 4.79
N PRO A 216 -1.60 24.12 5.70
CA PRO A 216 -0.22 24.46 5.36
C PRO A 216 0.58 23.25 4.85
N GLU A 217 1.50 23.45 3.90
CA GLU A 217 2.37 22.39 3.35
C GLU A 217 3.13 21.61 4.44
N LYS A 218 3.60 22.30 5.48
CA LYS A 218 4.27 21.63 6.61
C LYS A 218 3.33 20.61 7.28
N ASP A 219 2.05 20.94 7.44
CA ASP A 219 1.06 20.06 8.07
C ASP A 219 0.76 18.88 7.14
N VAL A 220 0.71 19.09 5.81
CA VAL A 220 0.60 18.00 4.82
C VAL A 220 1.74 17.01 4.98
N LEU A 221 2.99 17.50 5.03
CA LEU A 221 4.16 16.64 5.21
C LEU A 221 4.12 15.87 6.53
N GLU A 222 3.73 16.52 7.63
CA GLU A 222 3.61 15.87 8.94
C GLU A 222 2.58 14.76 8.94
N ILE A 223 1.42 15.01 8.32
CA ILE A 223 0.35 14.02 8.19
C ILE A 223 0.80 12.84 7.31
N SER A 224 1.44 13.10 6.17
CA SER A 224 1.94 12.03 5.28
C SER A 224 2.99 11.16 5.97
N ILE A 225 3.90 11.76 6.76
CA ILE A 225 4.89 11.01 7.54
C ILE A 225 4.20 10.14 8.60
N TRP A 226 3.25 10.72 9.34
CA TRP A 226 2.57 10.00 10.39
C TRP A 226 1.71 8.87 9.84
N LYS A 227 0.80 9.15 8.90
CA LYS A 227 -0.10 8.15 8.30
C LYS A 227 0.68 7.01 7.66
N GLY A 228 1.59 7.33 6.74
CA GLY A 228 2.40 6.32 6.06
C GLY A 228 3.28 5.52 7.02
N GLY A 229 4.04 6.22 7.87
CA GLY A 229 4.99 5.60 8.78
C GLY A 229 4.31 4.70 9.83
N THR A 230 3.20 5.15 10.41
CA THR A 230 2.46 4.34 11.40
C THR A 230 1.76 3.14 10.79
N SER A 231 1.36 3.20 9.52
CA SER A 231 0.80 2.05 8.79
C SER A 231 1.81 0.91 8.73
N VAL A 232 3.04 1.20 8.28
CA VAL A 232 4.10 0.20 8.14
C VAL A 232 4.69 -0.20 9.50
N LEU A 233 4.62 0.66 10.53
CA LEU A 233 4.90 0.25 11.91
C LEU A 233 3.91 -0.82 12.39
N ALA A 234 2.61 -0.62 12.16
CA ALA A 234 1.60 -1.60 12.52
C ALA A 234 1.84 -2.94 11.80
N ASP A 235 2.13 -2.90 10.51
CA ASP A 235 2.53 -4.08 9.73
C ASP A 235 3.72 -4.81 10.34
N GLY A 236 4.78 -4.06 10.71
CA GLY A 236 5.98 -4.63 11.31
C GLY A 236 5.72 -5.29 12.67
N TYR A 237 4.94 -4.65 13.54
CA TYR A 237 4.57 -5.24 14.84
C TYR A 237 3.69 -6.48 14.69
N LEU A 238 2.89 -6.58 13.62
CA LEU A 238 2.06 -7.75 13.40
C LEU A 238 2.83 -9.00 12.99
N ILE A 239 4.12 -8.90 12.64
CA ILE A 239 4.95 -10.05 12.26
C ILE A 239 5.19 -11.00 13.45
N ASP A 240 5.65 -10.48 14.59
CA ASP A 240 5.93 -11.29 15.79
C ASP A 240 5.67 -10.55 17.13
N GLY A 241 5.04 -9.38 17.06
CA GLY A 241 4.74 -8.53 18.20
C GLY A 241 5.86 -7.58 18.61
N HIS A 242 7.03 -7.60 17.96
CA HIS A 242 8.20 -6.85 18.40
C HIS A 242 8.98 -6.23 17.23
N LEU A 243 9.50 -5.02 17.42
CA LEU A 243 10.43 -4.38 16.49
C LEU A 243 11.62 -3.79 17.25
N SER A 244 12.83 -4.04 16.74
CA SER A 244 14.02 -3.30 17.17
C SER A 244 13.94 -1.83 16.75
N ASP A 245 14.76 -0.98 17.37
CA ASP A 245 14.80 0.46 17.07
C ASP A 245 15.11 0.75 15.59
N VAL A 246 15.97 -0.06 14.98
CA VAL A 246 16.35 0.04 13.56
C VAL A 246 15.18 -0.35 12.65
N GLN A 247 14.42 -1.39 13.03
CA GLN A 247 13.25 -1.81 12.25
C GLN A 247 12.12 -0.78 12.36
N GLN A 248 11.91 -0.18 13.54
CA GLN A 248 10.93 0.90 13.71
C GLN A 248 11.28 2.13 12.86
N GLU A 249 12.56 2.50 12.79
CA GLU A 249 13.04 3.59 11.93
C GLU A 249 12.85 3.28 10.45
N PHE A 250 13.18 2.05 10.02
CA PHE A 250 12.91 1.60 8.66
C PHE A 250 11.43 1.64 8.33
N CYS A 251 10.55 1.09 9.17
CA CYS A 251 9.09 1.12 8.97
C CYS A 251 8.58 2.55 8.79
N MET A 252 9.05 3.50 9.61
CA MET A 252 8.63 4.90 9.51
C MET A 252 9.07 5.57 8.20
N LEU A 253 10.33 5.40 7.81
CA LEU A 253 10.88 5.94 6.58
C LEU A 253 10.25 5.29 5.33
N PHE A 254 10.09 3.97 5.37
CA PHE A 254 9.54 3.20 4.29
C PHE A 254 8.03 3.46 4.12
N GLY A 255 7.28 3.52 5.22
CA GLY A 255 5.87 3.90 5.20
C GLY A 255 5.63 5.31 4.67
N PHE A 256 6.47 6.28 5.03
CA PHE A 256 6.43 7.60 4.39
C PHE A 256 6.72 7.50 2.88
N THR A 257 7.65 6.64 2.45
CA THR A 257 7.94 6.42 1.02
C THR A 257 6.70 5.93 0.26
N LEU A 258 5.99 4.96 0.83
CA LEU A 258 4.75 4.43 0.25
C LEU A 258 3.66 5.49 0.21
N GLN A 259 3.48 6.27 1.28
CA GLN A 259 2.47 7.34 1.31
C GLN A 259 2.70 8.41 0.23
N VAL A 260 3.95 8.82 -0.03
CA VAL A 260 4.21 9.76 -1.14
C VAL A 260 3.94 9.10 -2.49
N ALA A 261 4.22 7.81 -2.63
CA ALA A 261 3.94 7.09 -3.87
C ALA A 261 2.42 6.94 -4.13
N ASP A 262 1.64 6.69 -3.08
CA ASP A 262 0.17 6.67 -3.12
C ASP A 262 -0.37 8.06 -3.48
N ASP A 263 0.09 9.14 -2.83
CA ASP A 263 -0.29 10.52 -3.18
C ASP A 263 -0.05 10.81 -4.69
N LEU A 264 1.07 10.32 -5.26
CA LEU A 264 1.37 10.46 -6.69
C LEU A 264 0.46 9.62 -7.58
N GLN A 265 0.05 8.44 -7.12
CA GLN A 265 -0.85 7.54 -7.84
C GLN A 265 -2.28 8.05 -7.87
N ASP A 266 -2.75 8.57 -6.73
CA ASP A 266 -4.14 8.91 -6.49
C ASP A 266 -4.43 10.42 -6.72
N VAL A 267 -3.42 11.17 -7.19
CA VAL A 267 -3.48 12.63 -7.43
C VAL A 267 -4.70 13.07 -8.26
N VAL A 268 -5.19 12.23 -9.18
CA VAL A 268 -6.37 12.55 -10.00
C VAL A 268 -7.63 12.56 -9.14
N GLU A 269 -7.78 11.55 -8.30
CA GLU A 269 -8.93 11.40 -7.40
C GLU A 269 -8.88 12.42 -6.27
N ASP A 270 -7.70 12.61 -5.66
CA ASP A 270 -7.50 13.61 -4.63
C ASP A 270 -7.79 15.04 -5.12
N ASP A 271 -7.37 15.39 -6.33
CA ASP A 271 -7.63 16.69 -6.93
C ASP A 271 -9.14 16.90 -7.20
N GLN A 272 -9.84 15.86 -7.67
CA GLN A 272 -11.29 15.87 -7.88
C GLN A 272 -12.06 16.08 -6.57
N HIS A 273 -11.58 15.52 -5.47
CA HIS A 273 -12.17 15.68 -4.14
C HIS A 273 -11.59 16.87 -3.35
N HIS A 274 -10.68 17.65 -3.95
CA HIS A 274 -9.99 18.78 -3.31
C HIS A 274 -9.20 18.40 -2.04
N HIS A 275 -8.65 17.20 -2.01
CA HIS A 275 -7.74 16.75 -0.96
C HIS A 275 -6.35 17.37 -1.13
N HIS A 276 -5.76 17.83 -0.04
CA HIS A 276 -4.44 18.46 0.04
C HIS A 276 -3.37 17.43 0.46
N THR A 277 -2.83 16.72 -0.52
CA THR A 277 -1.74 15.73 -0.39
C THR A 277 -0.42 16.31 -0.90
N LEU A 278 0.71 15.62 -0.70
CA LEU A 278 2.00 16.11 -1.20
C LEU A 278 2.02 16.22 -2.73
N ALA A 279 1.22 15.40 -3.42
CA ALA A 279 1.12 15.44 -4.87
C ALA A 279 0.17 16.52 -5.38
N THR A 280 -0.97 16.77 -4.74
CA THR A 280 -1.97 17.75 -5.24
C THR A 280 -1.54 19.20 -5.03
N ILE A 281 -0.76 19.49 -3.98
CA ILE A 281 -0.22 20.84 -3.76
C ILE A 281 0.88 21.24 -4.75
N CYS A 282 1.42 20.28 -5.51
CA CYS A 282 2.45 20.52 -6.51
C CYS A 282 1.85 20.87 -7.89
N ASN A 283 2.51 21.77 -8.61
CA ASN A 283 2.36 21.85 -10.06
C ASN A 283 3.09 20.69 -10.77
N LYS A 284 2.96 20.56 -12.10
CA LYS A 284 3.56 19.46 -12.87
C LYS A 284 5.07 19.32 -12.67
N ALA A 285 5.82 20.43 -12.65
CA ALA A 285 7.27 20.42 -12.50
C ALA A 285 7.68 20.04 -11.08
N GLU A 286 6.98 20.56 -10.07
CA GLU A 286 7.19 20.21 -8.66
C GLU A 286 6.86 18.75 -8.39
N ARG A 287 5.80 18.21 -9.00
CA ARG A 287 5.41 16.80 -8.87
C ARG A 287 6.46 15.86 -9.48
N LYS A 288 7.05 16.24 -10.62
CA LYS A 288 8.24 15.55 -11.15
C LYS A 288 9.38 15.60 -10.13
N ALA A 289 9.70 16.76 -9.57
CA ALA A 289 10.76 16.90 -8.58
C ALA A 289 10.49 16.09 -7.29
N LEU A 290 9.22 15.98 -6.87
CA LEU A 290 8.77 15.15 -5.76
C LEU A 290 9.10 13.68 -6.02
N LEU A 291 8.74 13.16 -7.19
CA LEU A 291 9.09 11.80 -7.62
C LEU A 291 10.60 11.58 -7.68
N GLU A 292 11.36 12.52 -8.27
CA GLU A 292 12.82 12.44 -8.35
C GLU A 292 13.49 12.42 -6.98
N LYS A 293 12.91 13.14 -6.01
CA LYS A 293 13.35 13.12 -4.61
C LYS A 293 12.98 11.82 -3.93
N LEU A 294 11.74 11.33 -4.11
CA LEU A 294 11.27 10.06 -3.58
C LEU A 294 12.13 8.89 -4.07
N TRP A 295 12.54 8.94 -5.33
CA TRP A 295 13.40 7.92 -5.97
C TRP A 295 14.76 7.77 -5.28
N VAL A 296 15.38 8.88 -4.89
CA VAL A 296 16.66 8.90 -4.15
C VAL A 296 16.43 8.56 -2.67
N PHE A 297 15.32 9.05 -2.10
CA PHE A 297 14.96 8.77 -0.72
C PHE A 297 14.79 7.26 -0.49
N LEU A 298 14.02 6.58 -1.34
CA LEU A 298 13.82 5.13 -1.30
C LEU A 298 15.16 4.37 -1.27
N GLU A 299 16.09 4.67 -2.18
CA GLU A 299 17.40 4.01 -2.19
C GLU A 299 18.14 4.20 -0.88
N LYS A 300 18.20 5.44 -0.38
CA LYS A 300 18.88 5.73 0.89
C LYS A 300 18.23 4.99 2.05
N VAL A 301 16.90 4.98 2.13
CA VAL A 301 16.16 4.28 3.19
C VAL A 301 16.51 2.80 3.17
N VAL A 302 16.38 2.16 2.01
CA VAL A 302 16.61 0.71 1.86
C VAL A 302 18.07 0.35 2.15
N PHE A 303 19.04 0.99 1.49
CA PHE A 303 20.46 0.66 1.69
C PHE A 303 21.02 1.02 3.07
N THR A 304 20.37 1.92 3.82
CA THR A 304 20.79 2.25 5.19
C THR A 304 20.34 1.18 6.19
N HIS A 305 19.20 0.52 5.96
CA HIS A 305 18.55 -0.34 6.95
C HIS A 305 18.61 -1.83 6.61
N ILE A 306 18.69 -2.17 5.32
CA ILE A 306 18.67 -3.55 4.84
C ILE A 306 20.08 -3.95 4.39
N GLN A 307 20.58 -5.03 4.96
CA GLN A 307 21.94 -5.52 4.68
C GLN A 307 22.00 -6.46 3.46
N ASP A 308 20.93 -7.20 3.21
CA ASP A 308 20.88 -8.13 2.08
C ASP A 308 20.68 -7.35 0.78
N GLU A 309 21.73 -7.35 -0.06
CA GLU A 309 21.75 -6.63 -1.32
C GLU A 309 20.67 -7.11 -2.31
N GLN A 310 20.31 -8.40 -2.29
CA GLN A 310 19.25 -8.92 -3.16
C GLN A 310 17.88 -8.40 -2.73
N VAL A 311 17.64 -8.37 -1.42
CA VAL A 311 16.42 -7.79 -0.85
C VAL A 311 16.35 -6.28 -1.12
N CYS A 312 17.46 -5.57 -1.00
CA CYS A 312 17.53 -4.15 -1.35
C CYS A 312 17.10 -3.90 -2.79
N HIS A 313 17.68 -4.65 -3.74
CA HIS A 313 17.33 -4.54 -5.15
C HIS A 313 15.87 -4.88 -5.42
N PHE A 314 15.32 -5.89 -4.76
CA PHE A 314 13.90 -6.24 -4.88
C PHE A 314 12.98 -5.10 -4.47
N ILE A 315 13.16 -4.58 -3.25
CA ILE A 315 12.30 -3.51 -2.70
C ILE A 315 12.40 -2.28 -3.59
N ILE A 316 13.63 -1.87 -3.92
CA ILE A 316 13.88 -0.70 -4.76
C ILE A 316 13.25 -0.87 -6.14
N LYS A 317 13.42 -2.03 -6.78
CA LYS A 317 12.87 -2.30 -8.11
C LYS A 317 11.34 -2.20 -8.11
N ASN A 318 10.67 -2.91 -7.22
CA ASN A 318 9.20 -2.98 -7.21
C ASN A 318 8.57 -1.62 -6.87
N CYS A 319 9.11 -0.91 -5.88
CA CYS A 319 8.63 0.43 -5.56
C CYS A 319 8.86 1.42 -6.72
N ARG A 320 9.97 1.30 -7.46
CA ARG A 320 10.22 2.13 -8.64
C ARG A 320 9.27 1.83 -9.79
N GLU A 321 9.04 0.56 -10.09
CA GLU A 321 8.08 0.14 -11.12
C GLU A 321 6.68 0.66 -10.80
N MET A 322 6.26 0.54 -9.54
CA MET A 322 5.00 1.12 -9.05
C MET A 322 4.96 2.64 -9.29
N MET A 323 5.99 3.39 -8.87
CA MET A 323 6.06 4.83 -9.08
C MET A 323 5.99 5.24 -10.56
N LEU A 324 6.67 4.51 -11.45
CA LEU A 324 6.63 4.77 -12.90
C LEU A 324 5.25 4.48 -13.48
N LEU A 325 4.61 3.39 -13.06
CA LEU A 325 3.23 3.09 -13.44
C LEU A 325 2.28 4.19 -12.97
N SER A 326 2.46 4.74 -11.76
CA SER A 326 1.69 5.87 -11.25
C SER A 326 1.81 7.10 -12.16
N VAL A 327 3.02 7.44 -12.63
CA VAL A 327 3.21 8.55 -13.58
C VAL A 327 2.46 8.32 -14.89
N LEU A 328 2.48 7.09 -15.41
CA LEU A 328 1.78 6.76 -16.66
C LEU A 328 0.26 6.84 -16.50
N GLN A 329 -0.27 6.36 -15.38
CA GLN A 329 -1.70 6.40 -15.07
C GLN A 329 -2.21 7.84 -14.86
N THR A 330 -1.34 8.72 -14.37
CA THR A 330 -1.63 10.12 -14.06
C THR A 330 -0.93 11.09 -15.02
N ALA A 331 -0.65 10.65 -16.25
CA ALA A 331 0.19 11.36 -17.23
C ALA A 331 -0.13 12.86 -17.42
N THR A 332 -1.41 13.25 -17.33
CA THR A 332 -1.84 14.65 -17.46
C THR A 332 -1.31 15.55 -16.33
N TYR A 333 -0.92 14.98 -15.19
CA TYR A 333 -0.40 15.65 -14.00
C TYR A 333 1.14 15.79 -14.03
N PHE A 334 1.82 15.28 -15.05
CA PHE A 334 3.27 15.39 -15.21
C PHE A 334 3.68 16.18 -16.47
N PRO A 335 4.93 16.66 -16.57
CA PRO A 335 5.44 17.29 -17.79
C PRO A 335 5.43 16.28 -18.95
N THR A 336 4.90 16.68 -20.12
CA THR A 336 4.74 15.77 -21.27
C THR A 336 6.04 15.10 -21.68
N SER A 337 7.15 15.83 -21.73
CA SER A 337 8.45 15.27 -22.10
C SER A 337 8.91 14.15 -21.16
N PHE A 338 8.60 14.26 -19.87
CA PHE A 338 8.96 13.25 -18.87
C PHE A 338 8.10 11.99 -19.00
N VAL A 339 6.80 12.16 -19.27
CA VAL A 339 5.89 11.03 -19.53
C VAL A 339 6.33 10.26 -20.78
N GLU A 340 6.68 10.95 -21.86
CA GLU A 340 7.13 10.30 -23.09
C GLU A 340 8.48 9.58 -22.91
N GLU A 341 9.39 10.12 -22.09
CA GLU A 341 10.63 9.44 -21.70
C GLU A 341 10.35 8.14 -20.95
N ILE A 342 9.45 8.14 -19.97
CA ILE A 342 9.06 6.93 -19.24
C ILE A 342 8.42 5.91 -20.18
N LYS A 343 7.45 6.31 -21.01
CA LYS A 343 6.82 5.42 -22.00
C LYS A 343 7.84 4.74 -22.90
N ALA A 344 8.83 5.49 -23.38
CA ALA A 344 9.88 4.96 -24.24
C ALA A 344 10.77 3.93 -23.51
N ALA A 345 10.91 4.03 -22.19
CA ALA A 345 11.72 3.14 -21.37
C ALA A 345 10.99 1.90 -20.83
N MET A 346 9.67 1.81 -20.99
CA MET A 346 8.91 0.66 -20.48
C MET A 346 9.14 -0.61 -21.31
N PRO A 347 9.17 -1.79 -20.65
CA PRO A 347 9.31 -3.09 -21.29
C PRO A 347 8.05 -3.58 -22.01
N LEU A 348 6.92 -2.90 -21.79
CA LEU A 348 5.63 -3.08 -22.46
C LEU A 348 5.11 -1.71 -22.90
N SER A 349 4.37 -1.64 -24.01
CA SER A 349 3.70 -0.40 -24.42
C SER A 349 2.66 0.03 -23.37
N TYR A 350 2.44 1.33 -23.29
CA TYR A 350 1.42 1.90 -22.41
C TYR A 350 0.02 1.37 -22.75
N GLU A 351 -0.27 1.17 -24.03
CA GLU A 351 -1.50 0.59 -24.54
C GLU A 351 -1.68 -0.85 -24.02
N CYS A 352 -0.62 -1.66 -24.06
CA CYS A 352 -0.63 -3.02 -23.51
C CYS A 352 -0.87 -3.02 -21.99
N ILE A 353 -0.17 -2.15 -21.24
CA ILE A 353 -0.36 -1.98 -19.79
C ILE A 353 -1.80 -1.57 -19.46
N LYS A 354 -2.38 -0.65 -20.23
CA LYS A 354 -3.76 -0.20 -20.06
C LYS A 354 -4.77 -1.30 -20.40
N GLU A 355 -4.52 -2.05 -21.47
CA GLU A 355 -5.38 -3.16 -21.88
C GLU A 355 -5.38 -4.29 -20.84
N LEU A 356 -4.23 -4.60 -20.25
CA LEU A 356 -4.11 -5.52 -19.11
C LEU A 356 -4.98 -5.05 -17.94
N LYS A 357 -4.77 -3.82 -17.47
CA LYS A 357 -5.53 -3.24 -16.36
C LYS A 357 -7.03 -3.27 -16.64
N ASN A 358 -7.44 -2.92 -17.86
CA ASN A 358 -8.86 -2.92 -18.25
C ASN A 358 -9.45 -4.32 -18.40
N LYS A 359 -8.73 -5.30 -18.97
CA LYS A 359 -9.21 -6.68 -19.08
C LYS A 359 -9.36 -7.33 -17.70
N VAL A 360 -8.45 -7.02 -16.79
CA VAL A 360 -8.54 -7.43 -15.39
C VAL A 360 -9.76 -6.83 -14.73
N LEU A 361 -9.94 -5.51 -14.81
CA LEU A 361 -11.07 -4.80 -14.22
C LEU A 361 -12.43 -5.14 -14.87
N MET A 362 -12.48 -5.37 -16.18
CA MET A 362 -13.72 -5.74 -16.90
C MET A 362 -14.16 -7.17 -16.59
N LYS A 363 -13.24 -8.14 -16.55
CA LYS A 363 -13.59 -9.51 -16.17
C LYS A 363 -14.06 -9.63 -14.71
N ILE A 364 -13.49 -8.79 -13.83
CA ILE A 364 -13.99 -8.62 -12.46
C ILE A 364 -15.44 -8.10 -12.43
N LYS A 365 -15.82 -7.21 -13.36
CA LYS A 365 -17.17 -6.64 -13.47
C LYS A 365 -18.17 -7.57 -14.17
N GLU A 366 -17.78 -8.31 -15.20
CA GLU A 366 -18.66 -9.21 -15.96
C GLU A 366 -19.22 -10.34 -15.07
N LYS A 367 -18.41 -10.88 -14.15
CA LYS A 367 -18.88 -11.84 -13.13
C LYS A 367 -19.94 -11.31 -12.15
N GLN A 368 -20.06 -9.98 -11.99
CA GLN A 368 -21.08 -9.38 -11.12
C GLN A 368 -22.44 -9.27 -11.81
N LEU A 369 -22.47 -9.18 -13.15
CA LEU A 369 -23.70 -9.08 -13.93
C LEU A 369 -24.32 -10.45 -14.25
N GLU A 370 -23.52 -11.52 -14.30
CA GLU A 370 -24.01 -12.88 -14.55
C GLU A 370 -24.62 -13.58 -13.32
N ARG A 371 -24.55 -12.95 -12.12
CA ARG A 371 -25.15 -13.46 -10.87
C ARG A 371 -26.27 -12.58 -10.32
N GLY A 372 -26.79 -11.65 -11.13
CA GLY A 372 -28.00 -10.88 -10.84
C GLY A 372 -29.29 -11.67 -11.03
#